data_AF-A0A3L7T2N5-F1
#
_entry.id   AF-A0A3L7T2N5-F1
#
_cell.length_a   1.000
_cell.length_b   1.000
_cell.length_c   1.000
_cell.angle_alpha   90.00
_cell.angle_beta   90.00
_cell.angle_gamma   90.00
#
_symmetry.space_group_name_H-M   'P 1'
#
loop_
_entity.id
_entity.type
_entity.pdbx_description
1 polymer ?
#
loop_
_entity_poly.entity_id
_entity_poly.type
_entity_poly.pdbx_seq_one_letter_code
_entity_poly.pdbx_strand_id
1 'polypeptide(L)'
;MAFTDSIGVDPAALALRARNSWRIALVCYLVPVSIATHWPRLGFGGGGVFDKFVHFLAFGTLAWIWMHAKPFGRASIGFALAAAWVYFDERTQAIELLGRTFSIYDMIAGWLGVLMAGALFVAQREATAPGTQERADAELAQSMVYSRGSSWMIAAALTIAWVLMLGSAMVLWDYISLGEVFLGTFVYAVGFSGFVGAAFATYIVERMARPRVLPIVSPRARAARLLGAAAIALMLMAAFNALVYLMFPTNMIEGASEDLALEREGFSVLSRGFAFATVLVALTAQATILQRRASTRASTHDVR
;
A
#
# COMPACT_ATOMS: atom_id res chain seq x y z
N MET A 1 -8.68 2.18 -35.19
CA MET A 1 -8.04 0.84 -35.15
C MET A 1 -7.73 0.55 -33.69
N ALA A 2 -8.31 -0.50 -33.12
CA ALA A 2 -8.13 -0.80 -31.70
C ALA A 2 -6.67 -1.23 -31.45
N PHE A 3 -6.08 -0.80 -30.33
CA PHE A 3 -4.70 -1.16 -29.93
C PHE A 3 -4.50 -2.68 -29.82
N THR A 4 -5.58 -3.45 -29.73
CA THR A 4 -5.62 -4.92 -29.71
C THR A 4 -5.28 -5.56 -31.06
N ASP A 5 -5.61 -4.92 -32.18
CA ASP A 5 -5.43 -5.50 -33.51
C ASP A 5 -3.97 -5.46 -33.98
N SER A 6 -3.15 -4.59 -33.38
CA SER A 6 -1.75 -4.38 -33.78
C SER A 6 -0.74 -5.29 -33.07
N ILE A 7 -1.13 -5.98 -31.98
CA ILE A 7 -0.19 -6.73 -31.13
C ILE A 7 -0.30 -8.25 -31.36
N GLY A 8 -1.39 -8.74 -31.96
CA GLY A 8 -1.57 -10.17 -32.26
C GLY A 8 -1.62 -11.07 -31.02
N VAL A 9 -1.86 -10.50 -29.83
CA VAL A 9 -1.93 -11.24 -28.57
C VAL A 9 -3.34 -11.16 -27.99
N ASP A 10 -3.92 -12.31 -27.67
CA ASP A 10 -5.21 -12.41 -27.00
C ASP A 10 -5.20 -11.67 -25.64
N PRO A 11 -6.00 -10.59 -25.48
CA PRO A 11 -6.11 -9.84 -24.23
C PRO A 11 -6.55 -10.71 -23.05
N ALA A 12 -7.40 -11.73 -23.29
CA ALA A 12 -7.88 -12.60 -22.23
C ALA A 12 -6.75 -13.49 -21.68
N ALA A 13 -5.94 -14.07 -22.57
CA ALA A 13 -4.74 -14.81 -22.21
C ALA A 13 -3.73 -13.96 -21.41
N LEU A 14 -3.49 -12.71 -21.81
CA LEU A 14 -2.62 -11.78 -21.07
C LEU A 14 -3.15 -11.49 -19.67
N ALA A 15 -4.44 -11.15 -19.56
CA ALA A 15 -5.07 -10.88 -18.29
C ALA A 15 -5.04 -12.10 -17.36
N LEU A 16 -5.16 -13.32 -17.90
CA LEU A 16 -5.02 -14.56 -17.13
C LEU A 16 -3.59 -14.76 -16.64
N ARG A 17 -2.58 -14.57 -17.50
CA ARG A 17 -1.17 -14.68 -17.11
C ARG A 17 -0.80 -13.68 -16.03
N ALA A 18 -1.19 -12.42 -16.18
CA ALA A 18 -0.96 -11.39 -15.16
C ALA A 18 -1.60 -11.76 -13.81
N ARG A 19 -2.86 -12.24 -13.82
CA ARG A 19 -3.54 -12.73 -12.60
C ARG A 19 -2.80 -13.90 -11.97
N ASN A 20 -2.30 -14.85 -12.76
CA ASN A 20 -1.52 -15.97 -12.24
C ASN A 20 -0.21 -15.50 -11.59
N SER A 21 0.51 -14.54 -12.18
CA SER A 21 1.68 -13.94 -11.56
C SER A 21 1.36 -13.30 -10.20
N TRP A 22 0.25 -12.55 -10.11
CA TRP A 22 -0.20 -11.98 -8.84
C TRP A 22 -0.60 -13.05 -7.81
N ARG A 23 -1.17 -14.18 -8.25
CA ARG A 23 -1.47 -15.32 -7.36
C ARG A 23 -0.21 -16.02 -6.86
N ILE A 24 0.83 -16.11 -7.69
CA ILE A 24 2.14 -16.61 -7.25
C ILE A 24 2.74 -15.65 -6.21
N ALA A 25 2.74 -14.34 -6.51
CA ALA A 25 3.20 -13.32 -5.56
C ALA A 25 2.41 -13.38 -4.24
N LEU A 26 1.11 -13.62 -4.31
CA LEU A 26 0.26 -13.82 -3.13
C LEU A 26 0.74 -14.99 -2.28
N VAL A 27 0.97 -16.17 -2.86
CA VAL A 27 1.45 -17.33 -2.09
C VAL A 27 2.84 -17.05 -1.51
N CYS A 28 3.73 -16.49 -2.32
CA CYS A 28 5.09 -16.12 -1.90
C CYS A 28 5.13 -15.05 -0.80
N TYR A 29 4.06 -14.27 -0.62
CA TYR A 29 3.98 -13.25 0.42
C TYR A 29 3.18 -13.74 1.65
N LEU A 30 2.03 -14.38 1.40
CA LEU A 30 1.11 -14.87 2.43
C LEU A 30 1.79 -15.92 3.32
N VAL A 31 2.58 -16.84 2.74
CA VAL A 31 3.24 -17.88 3.53
C VAL A 31 4.30 -17.27 4.48
N PRO A 32 5.27 -16.46 4.01
CA PRO A 32 6.23 -15.83 4.93
C PRO A 32 5.60 -14.89 5.95
N VAL A 33 4.59 -14.09 5.57
CA VAL A 33 3.96 -13.18 6.54
C VAL A 33 3.22 -13.96 7.62
N SER A 34 2.52 -15.05 7.27
CA SER A 34 1.84 -15.91 8.25
C SER A 34 2.83 -16.59 9.19
N ILE A 35 3.97 -17.05 8.66
CA ILE A 35 5.04 -17.62 9.49
C ILE A 35 5.60 -16.56 10.45
N ALA A 36 5.83 -15.35 9.96
CA ALA A 36 6.39 -14.26 10.76
C ALA A 36 5.44 -13.83 11.88
N THR A 37 4.14 -13.68 11.59
CA THR A 37 3.12 -13.31 12.59
C THR A 37 2.92 -14.41 13.64
N HIS A 38 3.04 -15.68 13.24
CA HIS A 38 2.88 -16.83 14.13
C HIS A 38 4.19 -17.34 14.74
N TRP A 39 5.31 -16.63 14.56
CA TRP A 39 6.57 -17.09 15.12
C TRP A 39 6.52 -17.08 16.65
N PRO A 40 6.76 -18.23 17.33
CA PRO A 40 6.58 -18.32 18.77
C PRO A 40 7.47 -17.34 19.53
N ARG A 41 6.89 -16.62 20.50
CA ARG A 41 7.58 -15.66 21.37
C ARG A 41 8.44 -14.63 20.61
N LEU A 42 8.03 -14.27 19.40
CA LEU A 42 8.67 -13.19 18.64
C LEU A 42 8.31 -11.83 19.28
N GLY A 43 8.93 -11.54 20.43
CA GLY A 43 8.94 -10.22 21.03
C GLY A 43 10.24 -9.53 20.63
N PHE A 44 10.15 -8.45 19.85
CA PHE A 44 11.33 -7.61 19.67
C PHE A 44 11.55 -6.84 20.99
N GLY A 45 12.78 -6.74 21.50
CA GLY A 45 13.08 -5.80 22.59
C GLY A 45 12.75 -4.37 22.12
N GLY A 46 11.88 -3.65 22.84
CA GLY A 46 11.29 -2.38 22.34
C GLY A 46 10.31 -2.55 21.17
N GLY A 47 9.84 -3.78 20.92
CA GLY A 47 9.13 -4.20 19.72
C GLY A 47 7.71 -3.73 19.58
N GLY A 48 7.00 -3.55 20.70
CA GLY A 48 5.60 -3.09 20.68
C GLY A 48 5.42 -1.75 19.95
N VAL A 49 6.45 -0.90 19.99
CA VAL A 49 6.46 0.42 19.32
C VAL A 49 6.51 0.29 17.78
N PHE A 50 7.16 -0.73 17.24
CA PHE A 50 7.25 -0.91 15.77
C PHE A 50 6.21 -1.88 15.22
N ASP A 51 5.62 -2.72 16.08
CA ASP A 51 4.71 -3.79 15.69
C ASP A 51 3.51 -3.27 14.88
N LYS A 52 2.92 -2.14 15.31
CA LYS A 52 1.80 -1.49 14.60
C LYS A 52 2.16 -1.08 13.19
N PHE A 53 3.37 -0.55 12.98
CA PHE A 53 3.84 -0.21 11.64
C PHE A 53 4.04 -1.47 10.78
N VAL A 54 4.59 -2.54 11.36
CA VAL A 54 4.77 -3.82 10.69
C VAL A 54 3.42 -4.40 10.27
N HIS A 55 2.44 -4.46 11.17
CA HIS A 55 1.08 -4.93 10.88
C HIS A 55 0.41 -4.10 9.77
N PHE A 56 0.48 -2.77 9.86
CA PHE A 56 -0.03 -1.88 8.82
C PHE A 56 0.58 -2.18 7.44
N LEU A 57 1.90 -2.30 7.36
CA LEU A 57 2.59 -2.52 6.10
C LEU A 57 2.33 -3.93 5.56
N ALA A 58 2.41 -4.93 6.43
CA ALA A 58 2.25 -6.34 6.11
C ALA A 58 0.86 -6.60 5.52
N PHE A 59 -0.18 -6.20 6.24
CA PHE A 59 -1.55 -6.43 5.80
C PHE A 59 -2.00 -5.48 4.69
N GLY A 60 -1.44 -4.27 4.60
CA GLY A 60 -1.65 -3.39 3.46
C GLY A 60 -1.08 -3.98 2.16
N THR A 61 0.13 -4.52 2.21
CA THR A 61 0.77 -5.17 1.06
C THR A 61 0.03 -6.46 0.69
N LEU A 62 -0.39 -7.25 1.68
CA LEU A 62 -1.21 -8.42 1.45
C LEU A 62 -2.54 -8.07 0.76
N ALA A 63 -3.23 -7.03 1.22
CA ALA A 63 -4.47 -6.54 0.60
C ALA A 63 -4.26 -6.09 -0.85
N TRP A 64 -3.18 -5.35 -1.09
CA TRP A 64 -2.78 -4.93 -2.43
C TRP A 64 -2.65 -6.12 -3.38
N ILE A 65 -1.84 -7.11 -2.99
CA ILE A 65 -1.59 -8.31 -3.78
C ILE A 65 -2.89 -9.10 -4.01
N TRP A 66 -3.74 -9.26 -2.98
CA TRP A 66 -5.02 -9.97 -3.10
C TRP A 66 -5.99 -9.29 -4.08
N MET A 67 -6.12 -7.97 -4.03
CA MET A 67 -6.98 -7.22 -4.96
C MET A 67 -6.52 -7.39 -6.41
N HIS A 68 -5.21 -7.42 -6.66
CA HIS A 68 -4.65 -7.66 -7.99
C HIS A 68 -4.73 -9.14 -8.44
N ALA A 69 -4.63 -10.09 -7.50
CA ALA A 69 -4.82 -11.51 -7.77
C ALA A 69 -6.26 -11.86 -8.19
N LYS A 70 -7.22 -10.96 -7.89
CA LYS A 70 -8.65 -11.05 -8.25
C LYS A 70 -9.21 -12.45 -7.96
N PRO A 71 -9.28 -12.87 -6.68
CA PRO A 71 -9.92 -14.13 -6.32
C PRO A 71 -11.36 -14.15 -6.85
N PHE A 72 -11.74 -15.27 -7.48
CA PHE A 72 -13.02 -15.41 -8.19
C PHE A 72 -13.31 -14.28 -9.21
N GLY A 73 -12.25 -13.67 -9.77
CA GLY A 73 -12.35 -12.61 -10.75
C GLY A 73 -12.64 -11.21 -10.19
N ARG A 74 -12.79 -11.03 -8.87
CA ARG A 74 -13.23 -9.75 -8.27
C ARG A 74 -12.20 -9.22 -7.27
N ALA A 75 -11.77 -7.98 -7.48
CA ALA A 75 -10.84 -7.30 -6.56
C ALA A 75 -11.47 -7.03 -5.19
N SER A 76 -12.78 -6.75 -5.14
CA SER A 76 -13.51 -6.53 -3.89
C SER A 76 -13.51 -7.76 -2.98
N ILE A 77 -13.48 -8.97 -3.55
CA ILE A 77 -13.31 -10.21 -2.77
C ILE A 77 -11.89 -10.25 -2.18
N GLY A 78 -10.87 -9.87 -2.95
CA GLY A 78 -9.51 -9.77 -2.44
C GLY A 78 -9.39 -8.80 -1.25
N PHE A 79 -10.04 -7.64 -1.34
CA PHE A 79 -10.11 -6.68 -0.23
C PHE A 79 -10.81 -7.27 1.01
N ALA A 80 -11.97 -7.92 0.82
CA ALA A 80 -12.72 -8.54 1.92
C ALA A 80 -11.94 -9.69 2.58
N LEU A 81 -11.26 -10.53 1.78
CA LEU A 81 -10.37 -11.58 2.29
C LEU A 81 -9.20 -10.98 3.07
N ALA A 82 -8.64 -9.85 2.62
CA ALA A 82 -7.59 -9.16 3.35
C ALA A 82 -8.05 -8.69 4.73
N ALA A 83 -9.18 -8.00 4.78
CA ALA A 83 -9.75 -7.53 6.05
C ALA A 83 -10.09 -8.69 7.01
N ALA A 84 -10.65 -9.77 6.47
CA ALA A 84 -10.95 -10.98 7.24
C ALA A 84 -9.67 -11.70 7.72
N TRP A 85 -8.61 -11.68 6.91
CA TRP A 85 -7.33 -12.29 7.27
C TRP A 85 -6.66 -11.58 8.43
N VAL A 86 -6.71 -10.24 8.50
CA VAL A 86 -6.19 -9.50 9.67
C VAL A 86 -6.84 -10.00 10.96
N TYR A 87 -8.17 -10.16 10.96
CA TYR A 87 -8.88 -10.71 12.11
C TYR A 87 -8.48 -12.15 12.42
N PHE A 88 -8.42 -13.00 11.38
CA PHE A 88 -8.07 -14.40 11.53
C PHE A 88 -6.66 -14.57 12.09
N ASP A 89 -5.66 -13.92 11.49
CA ASP A 89 -4.26 -13.96 11.88
C ASP A 89 -4.08 -13.54 13.35
N GLU A 90 -4.66 -12.40 13.73
CA GLU A 90 -4.57 -11.90 15.11
C GLU A 90 -5.25 -12.86 16.12
N ARG A 91 -6.40 -13.42 15.73
CA ARG A 91 -7.14 -14.33 16.61
C ARG A 91 -6.42 -15.66 16.79
N THR A 92 -5.72 -16.15 15.76
CA THR A 92 -4.93 -17.38 15.82
C THR A 92 -3.57 -17.21 16.47
N GLN A 93 -3.02 -15.98 16.53
CA GLN A 93 -1.84 -15.70 17.34
C GLN A 93 -2.07 -15.95 18.84
N ALA A 94 -3.30 -15.81 19.33
CA ALA A 94 -3.67 -16.05 20.72
C ALA A 94 -3.71 -17.54 21.15
N ILE A 95 -3.29 -18.47 20.27
CA ILE A 95 -3.14 -19.87 20.64
C ILE A 95 -1.98 -19.98 21.64
N GLU A 96 -2.25 -20.52 22.83
CA GLU A 96 -1.31 -20.57 23.97
C GLU A 96 0.08 -21.11 23.60
N LEU A 97 0.14 -22.06 22.66
CA LEU A 97 1.39 -22.65 22.16
C LEU A 97 2.36 -21.62 21.56
N LEU A 98 1.85 -20.52 21.01
CA LEU A 98 2.66 -19.48 20.38
C LEU A 98 3.27 -18.51 21.40
N GLY A 99 2.74 -18.48 22.63
CA GLY A 99 3.17 -17.54 23.66
C GLY A 99 2.98 -16.07 23.24
N ARG A 100 2.00 -15.80 22.38
CA ARG A 100 1.57 -14.46 21.96
C ARG A 100 0.16 -14.18 22.47
N THR A 101 -0.16 -12.91 22.64
CA THR A 101 -1.48 -12.43 23.07
C THR A 101 -2.20 -11.76 21.91
N PHE A 102 -3.52 -11.87 21.90
CA PHE A 102 -4.37 -11.07 21.00
C PHE A 102 -4.21 -9.57 21.30
N SER A 103 -3.99 -8.77 20.27
CA SER A 103 -3.92 -7.31 20.34
C SER A 103 -4.91 -6.66 19.38
N ILE A 104 -5.93 -6.00 19.94
CA ILE A 104 -6.89 -5.24 19.12
C ILE A 104 -6.21 -4.06 18.40
N TYR A 105 -5.13 -3.53 18.98
CA TYR A 105 -4.38 -2.42 18.41
C TYR A 105 -3.62 -2.86 17.15
N ASP A 106 -3.05 -4.06 17.14
CA ASP A 106 -2.39 -4.65 15.97
C ASP A 106 -3.39 -4.98 14.86
N MET A 107 -4.59 -5.45 15.24
CA MET A 107 -5.70 -5.64 14.32
C MET A 107 -6.15 -4.32 13.66
N ILE A 108 -6.29 -3.24 14.44
CA ILE A 108 -6.62 -1.91 13.93
C ILE A 108 -5.54 -1.41 12.96
N ALA A 109 -4.26 -1.54 13.33
CA ALA A 109 -3.15 -1.15 12.47
C ALA A 109 -3.16 -1.92 11.14
N GLY A 110 -3.41 -3.23 11.20
CA GLY A 110 -3.58 -4.07 10.01
C GLY A 110 -4.73 -3.63 9.11
N TRP A 111 -5.90 -3.35 9.69
CA TRP A 111 -7.05 -2.83 8.93
C TRP A 111 -6.81 -1.46 8.32
N LEU A 112 -6.08 -0.56 9.00
CA LEU A 112 -5.66 0.71 8.40
C LEU A 112 -4.78 0.47 7.16
N GLY A 113 -3.90 -0.52 7.21
CA GLY A 113 -3.10 -0.96 6.05
C GLY A 113 -3.98 -1.42 4.89
N VAL A 114 -4.94 -2.31 5.17
CA VAL A 114 -5.91 -2.82 4.19
C VAL A 114 -6.72 -1.68 3.56
N LEU A 115 -7.23 -0.76 4.37
CA LEU A 115 -8.00 0.41 3.93
C LEU A 115 -7.17 1.32 3.03
N MET A 116 -5.92 1.60 3.39
CA MET A 116 -5.03 2.43 2.57
C MET A 116 -4.69 1.77 1.23
N ALA A 117 -4.44 0.47 1.22
CA ALA A 117 -4.26 -0.28 -0.02
C ALA A 117 -5.52 -0.22 -0.90
N GLY A 118 -6.71 -0.40 -0.29
CA GLY A 118 -7.99 -0.29 -0.98
C GLY A 118 -8.22 1.10 -1.58
N ALA A 119 -7.98 2.16 -0.80
CA ALA A 119 -8.09 3.54 -1.26
C ALA A 119 -7.14 3.83 -2.43
N LEU A 120 -5.90 3.35 -2.37
CA LEU A 120 -4.93 3.48 -3.46
C LEU A 120 -5.39 2.73 -4.71
N PHE A 121 -5.84 1.49 -4.54
CA PHE A 121 -6.32 0.64 -5.64
C PHE A 121 -7.52 1.26 -6.35
N VAL A 122 -8.50 1.76 -5.59
CA VAL A 122 -9.66 2.49 -6.12
C VAL A 122 -9.20 3.78 -6.81
N ALA A 123 -8.36 4.59 -6.17
CA ALA A 123 -7.88 5.84 -6.75
C ALA A 123 -7.17 5.64 -8.10
N GLN A 124 -6.38 4.58 -8.25
CA GLN A 124 -5.73 4.22 -9.51
C GLN A 124 -6.74 3.79 -10.58
N ARG A 125 -7.80 3.09 -10.17
CA ARG A 125 -8.78 2.48 -11.07
C ARG A 125 -9.91 3.42 -11.46
N GLU A 126 -10.30 4.35 -10.62
CA GLU A 126 -11.35 5.31 -10.93
C GLU A 126 -10.87 6.40 -11.91
N ALA A 127 -9.58 6.43 -12.29
CA ALA A 127 -9.03 7.34 -13.31
C ALA A 127 -9.80 7.30 -14.63
N THR A 128 -10.35 6.14 -14.99
CA THR A 128 -11.13 5.90 -16.20
C THR A 128 -12.53 5.41 -15.85
N ALA A 129 -13.55 5.88 -16.59
CA ALA A 129 -14.93 5.49 -16.32
C ALA A 129 -15.17 4.00 -16.64
N PRO A 130 -16.04 3.29 -15.89
CA PRO A 130 -16.37 1.89 -16.18
C PRO A 130 -16.91 1.72 -17.60
N GLY A 131 -16.51 0.64 -18.28
CA GLY A 131 -16.99 0.31 -19.62
C GLY A 131 -16.41 1.12 -20.77
N THR A 132 -15.49 2.06 -20.53
CA THR A 132 -14.84 2.82 -21.61
C THR A 132 -13.67 2.07 -22.24
N GLN A 133 -13.33 2.42 -23.48
CA GLN A 133 -12.13 1.89 -24.15
C GLN A 133 -10.84 2.24 -23.38
N GLU A 134 -10.74 3.47 -22.84
CA GLU A 134 -9.60 3.88 -22.01
C GLU A 134 -9.41 2.98 -20.79
N ARG A 135 -10.52 2.51 -20.21
CA ARG A 135 -10.48 1.55 -19.10
C ARG A 135 -9.95 0.20 -19.55
N ALA A 136 -10.43 -0.32 -20.68
CA ALA A 136 -9.95 -1.56 -21.25
C ALA A 136 -8.45 -1.48 -21.60
N ASP A 137 -8.00 -0.37 -22.19
CA ASP A 137 -6.61 -0.13 -22.57
C ASP A 137 -5.69 -0.04 -21.33
N ALA A 138 -6.14 0.62 -20.26
CA ALA A 138 -5.40 0.68 -19.01
C ALA A 138 -5.26 -0.70 -18.34
N GLU A 139 -6.34 -1.50 -18.36
CA GLU A 139 -6.30 -2.88 -17.84
C GLU A 139 -5.43 -3.80 -18.68
N LEU A 140 -5.43 -3.62 -20.01
CA LEU A 140 -4.55 -4.32 -20.93
C LEU A 140 -3.08 -3.94 -20.68
N ALA A 141 -2.79 -2.64 -20.52
CA ALA A 141 -1.43 -2.16 -20.21
C ALA A 141 -0.89 -2.76 -18.91
N GLN A 142 -1.68 -2.78 -17.84
CA GLN A 142 -1.31 -3.48 -16.61
C GLN A 142 -1.08 -4.98 -16.85
N SER A 143 -1.96 -5.64 -17.61
CA SER A 143 -1.83 -7.07 -17.91
C SER A 143 -0.57 -7.39 -18.72
N MET A 144 -0.19 -6.54 -19.68
CA MET A 144 1.04 -6.69 -20.46
C MET A 144 2.30 -6.66 -19.59
N VAL A 145 2.30 -5.83 -18.56
CA VAL A 145 3.45 -5.68 -17.67
C VAL A 145 3.52 -6.80 -16.64
N TYR A 146 2.43 -7.07 -15.92
CA TYR A 146 2.45 -8.08 -14.86
C TYR A 146 2.40 -9.53 -15.38
N SER A 147 2.18 -9.74 -16.68
CA SER A 147 2.33 -11.06 -17.30
C SER A 147 3.79 -11.43 -17.59
N ARG A 148 4.75 -10.49 -17.48
CA ARG A 148 6.16 -10.71 -17.81
C ARG A 148 7.01 -10.86 -16.56
N GLY A 149 7.75 -11.96 -16.44
CA GLY A 149 8.69 -12.18 -15.33
C GLY A 149 9.75 -11.08 -15.20
N SER A 150 10.18 -10.46 -16.31
CA SER A 150 11.13 -9.35 -16.28
C SER A 150 10.63 -8.12 -15.53
N SER A 151 9.34 -7.79 -15.64
CA SER A 151 8.74 -6.69 -14.88
C SER A 151 8.75 -6.96 -13.37
N TRP A 152 8.54 -8.20 -12.96
CA TRP A 152 8.65 -8.61 -11.55
C TRP A 152 10.10 -8.56 -11.06
N MET A 153 11.07 -9.00 -11.87
CA MET A 153 12.49 -8.90 -11.53
C MET A 153 12.94 -7.44 -11.38
N ILE A 154 12.51 -6.55 -12.27
CA ILE A 154 12.78 -5.10 -12.15
C ILE A 154 12.15 -4.56 -10.85
N ALA A 155 10.90 -4.92 -10.56
CA ALA A 155 10.24 -4.47 -9.34
C ALA A 155 10.98 -4.95 -8.07
N ALA A 156 11.41 -6.21 -8.04
CA ALA A 156 12.18 -6.79 -6.95
C ALA A 156 13.53 -6.07 -6.79
N ALA A 157 14.28 -5.90 -7.89
CA ALA A 157 15.58 -5.22 -7.88
C ALA A 157 15.48 -3.77 -7.39
N LEU A 158 14.47 -3.02 -7.86
CA LEU A 158 14.23 -1.65 -7.40
C LEU A 158 13.85 -1.61 -5.91
N THR A 159 13.01 -2.53 -5.45
CA THR A 159 12.62 -2.60 -4.04
C THR A 159 13.83 -2.92 -3.15
N ILE A 160 14.65 -3.90 -3.54
CA ILE A 160 15.89 -4.25 -2.82
C ILE A 160 16.86 -3.06 -2.82
N ALA A 161 17.04 -2.37 -3.95
CA ALA A 161 17.92 -1.21 -4.03
C ALA A 161 17.49 -0.10 -3.05
N TRP A 162 16.19 0.14 -2.91
CA TRP A 162 15.66 1.08 -1.92
C TRP A 162 15.90 0.62 -0.48
N VAL A 163 15.74 -0.68 -0.19
CA VAL A 163 16.08 -1.24 1.13
C VAL A 163 17.57 -1.05 1.44
N LEU A 164 18.44 -1.36 0.48
CA LEU A 164 19.88 -1.23 0.67
C LEU A 164 20.33 0.23 0.77
N MET A 165 19.68 1.17 0.08
CA MET A 165 20.07 2.57 0.11
C MET A 165 19.42 3.33 1.28
N LEU A 166 18.09 3.40 1.30
CA LEU A 166 17.35 4.14 2.33
C LEU A 166 17.34 3.39 3.66
N GLY A 167 17.15 2.07 3.65
CA GLY A 167 17.16 1.26 4.86
C GLY A 167 18.53 1.31 5.55
N SER A 168 19.63 1.12 4.82
CA SER A 168 20.98 1.25 5.40
C SER A 168 21.27 2.65 5.90
N ALA A 169 20.81 3.70 5.21
CA ALA A 169 20.97 5.08 5.68
C ALA A 169 20.22 5.34 6.99
N MET A 170 19.01 4.79 7.13
CA MET A 170 18.23 4.87 8.38
C MET A 170 18.90 4.08 9.51
N VAL A 171 19.37 2.86 9.25
CA VAL A 171 20.08 2.05 10.24
C VAL A 171 21.39 2.73 10.68
N LEU A 172 22.14 3.31 9.75
CA LEU A 172 23.34 4.08 10.05
C LEU A 172 23.03 5.32 10.88
N TRP A 173 21.94 6.01 10.56
CA TRP A 173 21.48 7.17 11.33
C TRP A 173 21.14 6.78 12.78
N ASP A 174 20.42 5.67 12.97
CA ASP A 174 20.07 5.17 14.30
C ASP A 174 21.32 4.77 15.08
N TYR A 175 22.27 4.08 14.44
CA TYR A 175 23.56 3.75 15.05
C TYR A 175 24.35 4.99 15.49
N ILE A 176 24.43 6.03 14.65
CA ILE A 176 25.11 7.28 14.97
C ILE A 176 24.40 8.02 16.12
N SER A 177 23.06 7.98 16.15
CA SER A 177 22.26 8.74 17.10
C SER A 177 22.17 8.08 18.48
N LEU A 178 22.13 6.75 18.52
CA LEU A 178 21.87 5.96 19.73
C LEU A 178 23.10 5.16 20.20
N GLY A 179 24.12 5.00 19.36
CA GLY A 179 25.31 4.18 19.63
C GLY A 179 25.10 2.67 19.40
N GLU A 180 23.87 2.23 19.13
CA GLU A 180 23.53 0.83 18.87
C GLU A 180 22.35 0.70 17.90
N VAL A 181 22.17 -0.50 17.33
CA VAL A 181 21.05 -0.83 16.45
C VAL A 181 20.17 -1.88 17.13
N PHE A 182 18.94 -1.51 17.44
CA PHE A 182 17.94 -2.42 17.95
C PHE A 182 17.25 -3.17 16.82
N LEU A 183 16.76 -4.38 17.10
CA LEU A 183 16.05 -5.18 16.11
C LEU A 183 14.78 -4.47 15.61
N GLY A 184 14.06 -3.77 16.49
CA GLY A 184 12.85 -3.02 16.12
C GLY A 184 13.13 -1.87 15.14
N THR A 185 14.16 -1.07 15.38
CA THR A 185 14.55 0.04 14.49
C THR A 185 15.08 -0.48 13.16
N PHE A 186 15.83 -1.58 13.16
CA PHE A 186 16.26 -2.27 11.95
C PHE A 186 15.06 -2.77 11.11
N VAL A 187 14.11 -3.46 11.74
CA VAL A 187 12.88 -3.96 11.07
C VAL A 187 12.06 -2.79 10.51
N TYR A 188 11.92 -1.70 11.26
CA TYR A 188 11.27 -0.48 10.78
C TYR A 188 11.96 0.11 9.56
N ALA A 189 13.29 0.25 9.59
CA ALA A 189 14.06 0.78 8.48
C ALA A 189 13.91 -0.08 7.22
N VAL A 190 14.00 -1.40 7.35
CA VAL A 190 13.79 -2.35 6.24
C VAL A 190 12.36 -2.30 5.72
N GLY A 191 11.36 -2.30 6.62
CA GLY A 191 9.95 -2.24 6.24
C GLY A 191 9.59 -0.94 5.53
N PHE A 192 9.97 0.21 6.10
CA PHE A 192 9.68 1.52 5.52
C PHE A 192 10.38 1.73 4.18
N SER A 193 11.66 1.38 4.07
CA SER A 193 12.39 1.48 2.80
C SER A 193 11.86 0.50 1.75
N GLY A 194 11.46 -0.71 2.15
CA GLY A 194 10.77 -1.67 1.28
C GLY A 194 9.43 -1.15 0.78
N PHE A 195 8.66 -0.46 1.64
CA PHE A 195 7.40 0.19 1.25
C PHE A 195 7.62 1.28 0.19
N VAL A 196 8.57 2.19 0.43
CA VAL A 196 8.97 3.23 -0.53
C VAL A 196 9.43 2.58 -1.85
N GLY A 197 10.26 1.53 -1.74
CA GLY A 197 10.78 0.79 -2.87
C GLY A 197 9.70 0.13 -3.72
N ALA A 198 8.73 -0.52 -3.08
CA ALA A 198 7.61 -1.16 -3.77
C ALA A 198 6.68 -0.15 -4.46
N ALA A 199 6.41 0.99 -3.81
CA ALA A 199 5.64 2.09 -4.41
C ALA A 199 6.36 2.67 -5.64
N PHE A 200 7.67 2.91 -5.52
CA PHE A 200 8.50 3.40 -6.62
C PHE A 200 8.61 2.39 -7.76
N ALA A 201 8.85 1.13 -7.44
CA ALA A 201 8.91 0.03 -8.39
C ALA A 201 7.61 -0.08 -9.19
N THR A 202 6.46 -0.05 -8.51
CA THR A 202 5.13 -0.06 -9.15
C THR A 202 4.98 1.12 -10.10
N TYR A 203 5.34 2.33 -9.67
CA TYR A 203 5.30 3.52 -10.52
C TYR A 203 6.16 3.37 -11.79
N ILE A 204 7.40 2.90 -11.67
CA ILE A 204 8.30 2.72 -12.81
C ILE A 204 7.77 1.65 -13.76
N VAL A 205 7.40 0.50 -13.22
CA VAL A 205 6.93 -0.66 -13.98
C VAL A 205 5.64 -0.36 -14.73
N GLU A 206 4.68 0.32 -14.10
CA GLU A 206 3.47 0.78 -14.79
C GLU A 206 3.73 1.89 -15.80
N ARG A 207 4.72 2.77 -15.55
CA ARG A 207 5.10 3.82 -16.50
C ARG A 207 5.74 3.24 -17.77
N MET A 208 6.45 2.12 -17.67
CA MET A 208 6.96 1.39 -18.83
C MET A 208 5.84 0.80 -19.70
N ALA A 209 4.65 0.57 -19.12
CA ALA A 209 3.49 0.03 -19.82
C ALA A 209 2.76 1.06 -20.70
N ARG A 210 2.81 2.33 -20.29
CA ARG A 210 1.98 3.38 -20.90
C ARG A 210 2.71 3.96 -22.12
N PRO A 211 2.04 4.13 -23.28
CA PRO A 211 2.61 4.88 -24.38
C PRO A 211 3.04 6.27 -23.89
N ARG A 212 4.21 6.74 -24.35
CA ARG A 212 4.82 8.02 -23.95
C ARG A 212 4.02 9.20 -24.51
N VAL A 213 2.79 9.38 -24.05
CA VAL A 213 2.00 10.58 -24.23
C VAL A 213 1.94 11.22 -22.87
N LEU A 214 2.98 11.96 -22.50
CA LEU A 214 2.88 12.83 -21.34
C LEU A 214 2.01 14.01 -21.78
N PRO A 215 0.77 14.16 -21.28
CA PRO A 215 0.07 15.40 -21.51
C PRO A 215 0.94 16.52 -20.95
N ILE A 216 1.19 17.56 -21.75
CA ILE A 216 1.85 18.77 -21.25
C ILE A 216 0.89 19.38 -20.24
N VAL A 217 1.13 19.10 -18.97
CA VAL A 217 0.31 19.63 -17.87
C VAL A 217 0.73 21.08 -17.65
N SER A 218 -0.20 22.01 -17.85
CA SER A 218 0.07 23.43 -17.57
C SER A 218 0.50 23.63 -16.11
N PRO A 219 1.34 24.64 -15.80
CA PRO A 219 1.73 24.92 -14.42
C PRO A 219 0.55 25.06 -13.46
N ARG A 220 -0.56 25.65 -13.94
CA ARG A 220 -1.82 25.77 -13.18
C ARG A 220 -2.45 24.41 -12.86
N ALA A 221 -2.50 23.48 -13.83
CA ALA A 221 -3.02 22.15 -13.60
C ALA A 221 -2.12 21.33 -12.66
N ARG A 222 -0.80 21.53 -12.72
CA ARG A 222 0.15 20.94 -11.75
C ARG A 222 -0.09 21.48 -10.34
N ALA A 223 -0.25 22.81 -10.18
CA ALA A 223 -0.54 23.43 -8.89
C ALA A 223 -1.88 22.94 -8.31
N ALA A 224 -2.95 22.90 -9.11
CA ALA A 224 -4.24 22.36 -8.69
C ALA A 224 -4.16 20.88 -8.27
N ARG A 225 -3.29 20.10 -8.91
CA ARG A 225 -3.02 18.72 -8.51
C ARG A 225 -2.34 18.64 -7.15
N LEU A 226 -1.31 19.45 -6.93
CA LEU A 226 -0.58 19.44 -5.66
C LEU A 226 -1.44 19.95 -4.50
N LEU A 227 -2.20 21.03 -4.70
CA LEU A 227 -3.08 21.59 -3.67
C LEU A 227 -4.21 20.63 -3.30
N GLY A 228 -4.87 20.01 -4.29
CA GLY A 228 -5.93 19.04 -4.00
C GLY A 228 -5.38 17.77 -3.34
N ALA A 229 -4.19 17.30 -3.74
CA ALA A 229 -3.52 16.21 -3.05
C ALA A 229 -3.16 16.59 -1.61
N ALA A 230 -2.63 17.79 -1.37
CA ALA A 230 -2.36 18.27 -0.02
C ALA A 230 -3.63 18.30 0.84
N ALA A 231 -4.77 18.76 0.30
CA ALA A 231 -6.04 18.78 1.03
C ALA A 231 -6.53 17.37 1.39
N ILE A 232 -6.49 16.41 0.45
CA ILE A 232 -6.85 15.01 0.72
C ILE A 232 -5.90 14.41 1.78
N ALA A 233 -4.59 14.70 1.65
CA ALA A 233 -3.60 14.19 2.58
C ALA A 233 -3.81 14.72 4.00
N LEU A 234 -4.06 16.03 4.14
CA LEU A 234 -4.37 16.66 5.43
C LEU A 234 -5.65 16.08 6.05
N MET A 235 -6.68 15.83 5.25
CA MET A 235 -7.93 15.23 5.73
C MET A 235 -7.71 13.80 6.26
N LEU A 236 -6.97 12.97 5.54
CA LEU A 236 -6.65 11.60 5.97
C LEU A 236 -5.77 11.60 7.23
N MET A 237 -4.77 12.48 7.31
CA MET A 237 -3.96 12.64 8.50
C MET A 237 -4.78 13.14 9.70
N ALA A 238 -5.69 14.08 9.49
CA ALA A 238 -6.59 14.56 10.53
C ALA A 238 -7.51 13.43 11.03
N ALA A 239 -8.05 12.61 10.13
CA ALA A 239 -8.87 11.45 10.49
C ALA A 239 -8.07 10.41 11.29
N PHE A 240 -6.84 10.11 10.88
CA PHE A 240 -5.94 9.23 11.63
C PHE A 240 -5.63 9.78 13.01
N ASN A 241 -5.27 11.06 13.13
CA ASN A 241 -4.99 11.69 14.41
C ASN A 241 -6.22 11.71 15.32
N ALA A 242 -7.42 11.94 14.76
CA ALA A 242 -8.67 11.85 15.51
C ALA A 242 -8.93 10.42 16.00
N LEU A 243 -8.70 9.41 15.17
CA LEU A 243 -8.78 8.01 15.57
C LEU A 243 -7.83 7.69 16.73
N VAL A 244 -6.55 8.07 16.62
CA VAL A 244 -5.55 7.87 17.68
C VAL A 244 -5.96 8.59 18.96
N TYR A 245 -6.47 9.82 18.87
CA TYR A 245 -6.97 10.57 20.02
C TYR A 245 -8.17 9.88 20.69
N LEU A 246 -9.10 9.32 19.91
CA LEU A 246 -10.25 8.59 20.43
C LEU A 246 -9.85 7.27 21.10
N MET A 247 -8.82 6.59 20.58
CA MET A 247 -8.28 5.36 21.15
C MET A 247 -7.46 5.61 22.42
N PHE A 248 -6.77 6.76 22.49
CA PHE A 248 -5.90 7.14 23.62
C PHE A 248 -6.22 8.57 24.11
N PRO A 249 -7.37 8.79 24.78
CA PRO A 249 -7.74 10.09 25.30
C PRO A 249 -6.71 10.60 26.32
N THR A 250 -6.34 11.88 26.29
CA THR A 250 -5.27 12.45 27.13
C THR A 250 -5.50 12.28 28.63
N ASN A 251 -6.76 12.31 29.07
CA ASN A 251 -7.18 12.08 30.46
C ASN A 251 -7.06 10.62 30.92
N MET A 252 -6.88 9.65 30.01
CA MET A 252 -6.65 8.25 30.34
C MET A 252 -5.17 7.91 30.52
N ILE A 253 -4.27 8.83 30.15
CA ILE A 253 -2.82 8.56 30.06
C ILE A 253 -2.11 8.93 31.37
N GLU A 254 -2.64 9.91 32.12
CA GLU A 254 -2.20 10.18 33.49
C GLU A 254 -2.63 9.02 34.41
N GLY A 255 -1.77 7.99 34.51
CA GLY A 255 -2.03 6.75 35.27
C GLY A 255 -2.32 5.50 34.41
N ALA A 256 -2.15 5.59 33.09
CA ALA A 256 -2.23 4.44 32.20
C ALA A 256 -1.18 3.37 32.55
N SER A 257 -1.50 2.09 32.31
CA SER A 257 -0.50 1.02 32.35
C SER A 257 0.61 1.28 31.33
N GLU A 258 1.83 0.79 31.61
CA GLU A 258 2.97 0.88 30.68
C GLU A 258 2.62 0.32 29.30
N ASP A 259 1.83 -0.75 29.25
CA ASP A 259 1.33 -1.34 27.99
C ASP A 259 0.54 -0.34 27.15
N LEU A 260 -0.39 0.43 27.73
CA LEU A 260 -1.21 1.37 26.97
C LEU A 260 -0.37 2.56 26.45
N ALA A 261 0.67 2.95 27.18
CA ALA A 261 1.61 3.97 26.73
C ALA A 261 2.44 3.48 25.52
N LEU A 262 2.91 2.23 25.55
CA LEU A 262 3.62 1.58 24.44
C LEU A 262 2.72 1.47 23.19
N GLU A 263 1.45 1.13 23.36
CA GLU A 263 0.48 1.07 22.27
C GLU A 263 0.33 2.43 21.57
N ARG A 264 0.18 3.52 22.35
CA ARG A 264 0.12 4.88 21.81
C ARG A 264 1.40 5.27 21.06
N GLU A 265 2.56 4.95 21.63
CA GLU A 265 3.85 5.19 20.98
C GLU A 265 3.93 4.44 19.65
N GLY A 266 3.41 3.21 19.59
CA GLY A 266 3.33 2.43 18.36
C GLY A 266 2.50 3.11 17.27
N PHE A 267 1.36 3.71 17.64
CA PHE A 267 0.57 4.52 16.69
C PHE A 267 1.28 5.81 16.26
N SER A 268 2.12 6.40 17.11
CA SER A 268 2.96 7.54 16.73
C SER A 268 3.99 7.15 15.67
N VAL A 269 4.63 5.98 15.79
CA VAL A 269 5.54 5.47 14.75
C VAL A 269 4.79 5.12 13.47
N LEU A 270 3.65 4.43 13.59
CA LEU A 270 2.76 4.13 12.47
C LEU A 270 2.38 5.38 11.67
N SER A 271 2.18 6.53 12.34
CA SER A 271 1.81 7.79 11.70
C SER A 271 2.76 8.21 10.58
N ARG A 272 4.06 7.88 10.67
CA ARG A 272 5.07 8.19 9.64
C ARG A 272 4.83 7.38 8.38
N GLY A 273 4.60 6.08 8.54
CA GLY A 273 4.20 5.17 7.45
C GLY A 273 2.87 5.57 6.83
N PHE A 274 1.89 5.88 7.67
CA PHE A 274 0.56 6.31 7.27
C PHE A 274 0.61 7.63 6.48
N ALA A 275 1.43 8.59 6.88
CA ALA A 275 1.63 9.85 6.17
C ALA A 275 2.15 9.64 4.75
N PHE A 276 3.14 8.76 4.57
CA PHE A 276 3.65 8.43 3.25
C PHE A 276 2.58 7.76 2.37
N ALA A 277 1.86 6.77 2.91
CA ALA A 277 0.75 6.12 2.20
C ALA A 277 -0.35 7.13 1.81
N THR A 278 -0.63 8.07 2.70
CA THR A 278 -1.60 9.15 2.50
C THR A 278 -1.21 10.07 1.36
N VAL A 279 0.06 10.45 1.26
CA VAL A 279 0.57 11.24 0.13
C VAL A 279 0.41 10.49 -1.19
N LEU A 280 0.70 9.18 -1.22
CA LEU A 280 0.53 8.36 -2.43
C LEU A 280 -0.95 8.29 -2.86
N VAL A 281 -1.86 8.02 -1.93
CA VAL A 281 -3.30 7.99 -2.19
C VAL A 281 -3.76 9.35 -2.70
N ALA A 282 -3.37 10.43 -2.03
CA ALA A 282 -3.82 11.78 -2.39
C ALA A 282 -3.32 12.23 -3.77
N LEU A 283 -2.05 11.98 -4.10
CA LEU A 283 -1.48 12.30 -5.42
C LEU A 283 -2.14 11.51 -6.55
N THR A 284 -2.55 10.27 -6.26
CA THR A 284 -3.23 9.39 -7.20
C THR A 284 -4.70 9.80 -7.38
N ALA A 285 -5.43 9.97 -6.28
CA ALA A 285 -6.83 10.38 -6.26
C ALA A 285 -7.03 11.73 -6.94
N GLN A 286 -6.16 12.71 -6.66
CA GLN A 286 -6.29 14.02 -7.29
C GLN A 286 -5.95 14.00 -8.79
N ALA A 287 -5.03 13.12 -9.22
CA ALA A 287 -4.79 12.91 -10.66
C ALA A 287 -6.06 12.40 -11.35
N THR A 288 -6.72 11.42 -10.73
CA THR A 288 -7.98 10.82 -11.18
C THR A 288 -9.11 11.85 -11.25
N ILE A 289 -9.28 12.70 -10.23
CA ILE A 289 -10.31 13.77 -10.22
C ILE A 289 -10.10 14.75 -11.38
N LEU A 290 -8.85 15.17 -11.61
CA LEU A 290 -8.53 16.09 -12.70
C LEU A 290 -8.75 15.47 -14.08
N GLN A 291 -8.39 14.19 -14.25
CA GLN A 291 -8.62 13.46 -15.51
C GLN A 291 -10.11 13.39 -15.82
N ARG A 292 -10.96 13.01 -14.86
CA ARG A 292 -12.42 12.96 -15.04
C ARG A 292 -13.00 14.30 -15.47
N ARG A 293 -12.60 15.39 -14.80
CA ARG A 293 -13.06 16.75 -15.13
C ARG A 293 -12.67 17.17 -16.54
N ALA A 294 -11.50 16.76 -17.03
CA ALA A 294 -11.06 17.02 -18.40
C ALA A 294 -11.92 16.25 -19.41
N SER A 295 -12.16 14.96 -19.18
CA SER A 295 -12.99 14.13 -20.06
C SER A 295 -14.43 14.64 -20.16
N THR A 296 -15.05 15.04 -19.05
CA THR A 296 -16.41 15.60 -19.06
C THR A 296 -16.51 16.91 -19.85
N ARG A 297 -15.49 17.77 -19.78
CA ARG A 297 -15.46 19.02 -20.57
C ARG A 297 -15.31 18.77 -22.05
N ALA A 298 -14.49 17.79 -22.45
CA ALA A 298 -14.33 17.42 -23.85
C ALA A 298 -15.66 16.94 -24.44
N SER A 299 -16.38 16.05 -23.74
CA SER A 299 -17.68 15.56 -24.21
C SER A 299 -18.76 16.63 -24.35
N THR A 300 -18.67 17.75 -23.62
CA THR A 300 -19.64 18.85 -23.74
C THR A 300 -19.35 19.80 -24.91
N HIS A 301 -18.12 19.81 -25.43
CA HIS A 301 -17.75 20.67 -26.57
C HIS A 301 -18.08 20.03 -27.92
N ASP A 302 -18.07 18.71 -28.03
CA ASP A 302 -18.44 17.98 -29.27
C ASP A 302 -19.95 17.95 -29.55
N VAL A 303 -20.77 18.51 -28.65
CA VAL A 303 -22.25 18.52 -28.76
C VAL A 303 -22.80 19.89 -29.22
N ARG A 304 -21.93 20.85 -29.57
CA ARG A 304 -22.32 22.16 -30.10
C ARG A 304 -21.78 22.39 -31.50
#